data_AF-A0A218WNF1-F1
#
_entry.id   AF-A0A218WNF1-F1
#
_cell.length_a   1.000
_cell.length_b   1.000
_cell.length_c   1.000
_cell.angle_alpha   90.00
_cell.angle_beta   90.00
_cell.angle_gamma   90.00
#
_symmetry.space_group_name_H-M   'P 1'
#
loop_
_entity.id
_entity.type
_entity.pdbx_description
1 polymer ?
#
loop_
_entity_poly.entity_id
_entity_poly.type
_entity_poly.pdbx_seq_one_letter_code
_entity_poly.pdbx_strand_id
1 'polypeptide(L)'
;MNENRTVVSYSRELTNVGTPGSNYRVAIVAPPFVSLNVQPRRLAFGPVGEKKRYTVTFTANDTNGTNIDKTYGSITWHNREHRVRSPMIFTQI
;
A
#
# COMPACT_ATOMS: atom_id res chain seq x y z
N MET A 1 -20.33 13.17 -16.91
CA MET A 1 -21.07 13.73 -15.75
C MET A 1 -20.60 12.95 -14.51
N ASN A 2 -20.30 13.65 -13.43
CA ASN A 2 -19.47 13.24 -12.28
C ASN A 2 -19.59 11.77 -11.83
N GLU A 3 -18.53 10.99 -12.04
CA GLU A 3 -18.30 9.72 -11.34
C GLU A 3 -18.05 10.02 -9.86
N ASN A 4 -18.90 9.51 -8.98
CA ASN A 4 -18.68 9.56 -7.54
C ASN A 4 -17.55 8.57 -7.18
N ARG A 5 -16.29 8.99 -7.31
CA ARG A 5 -15.12 8.15 -7.06
C ARG A 5 -14.95 7.93 -5.55
N THR A 6 -15.04 6.69 -5.11
CA THR A 6 -14.66 6.33 -3.74
C THR A 6 -13.14 6.39 -3.61
N VAL A 7 -12.66 7.31 -2.79
CA VAL A 7 -11.24 7.46 -2.46
C VAL A 7 -11.06 7.28 -0.96
N VAL A 8 -10.19 6.34 -0.57
CA VAL A 8 -9.89 6.08 0.84
C VAL A 8 -8.38 6.15 1.03
N SER A 9 -7.92 6.78 2.11
CA SER A 9 -6.50 6.85 2.44
C SER A 9 -6.23 6.29 3.83
N TYR A 10 -5.14 5.54 3.95
CA TYR A 10 -4.67 4.97 5.21
C TYR A 10 -3.21 5.32 5.44
N SER A 11 -2.93 5.85 6.63
CA SER A 11 -1.57 6.07 7.11
C SER A 11 -1.09 4.87 7.92
N ARG A 12 0.17 4.49 7.72
CA ARG A 12 0.85 3.44 8.47
C ARG A 12 2.21 3.93 8.92
N GLU A 13 2.67 3.47 10.07
CA GLU A 13 3.97 3.78 10.63
C GLU A 13 4.76 2.47 10.75
N LEU A 14 5.96 2.46 10.21
CA LEU A 14 6.88 1.34 10.28
C LEU A 14 8.05 1.70 11.19
N THR A 15 8.47 0.75 12.02
CA THR A 15 9.62 0.88 12.92
C THR A 15 10.76 0.03 12.39
N ASN A 16 11.97 0.57 12.32
CA ASN A 16 13.16 -0.22 12.03
C ASN A 16 13.50 -1.13 13.22
N VAL A 17 13.52 -2.44 13.01
CA VAL A 17 13.91 -3.44 14.02
C VAL A 17 15.15 -4.23 13.61
N GLY A 18 15.78 -3.86 12.49
CA GLY A 18 16.95 -4.52 11.93
C GLY A 18 18.13 -3.57 11.75
N THR A 19 19.07 -3.95 10.89
CA THR A 19 20.32 -3.22 10.68
C THR A 19 20.09 -1.74 10.34
N PRO A 20 20.83 -0.82 10.98
CA PRO A 20 20.79 0.59 10.64
C PRO A 20 21.17 0.90 9.18
N GLY A 21 20.65 2.00 8.63
CA GLY A 21 20.98 2.44 7.27
C GLY A 21 20.27 1.65 6.16
N SER A 22 19.14 1.02 6.48
CA SER A 22 18.40 0.15 5.55
C SER A 22 17.43 0.95 4.66
N ASN A 23 17.42 0.62 3.37
CA ASN A 23 16.64 1.32 2.35
C ASN A 23 15.62 0.38 1.72
N TYR A 24 14.34 0.72 1.82
CA TYR A 24 13.24 -0.07 1.29
C TYR A 24 12.55 0.64 0.12
N ARG A 25 12.13 -0.16 -0.87
CA ARG A 25 11.24 0.27 -1.96
C ARG A 25 9.89 -0.40 -1.79
N VAL A 26 8.84 0.29 -2.24
CA VAL A 26 7.50 -0.30 -2.25
C VAL A 26 7.25 -1.06 -3.56
N ALA A 27 6.70 -2.27 -3.43
CA ALA A 27 6.06 -3.02 -4.50
C ALA A 27 4.57 -3.14 -4.19
N ILE A 28 3.73 -2.97 -5.20
CA ILE A 28 2.27 -2.95 -5.06
C ILE A 28 1.69 -4.01 -5.99
N VAL A 29 0.80 -4.83 -5.44
CA VAL A 29 -0.09 -5.70 -6.22
C VAL A 29 -1.50 -5.16 -6.00
N ALA A 30 -2.07 -4.62 -7.06
CA ALA A 30 -3.40 -4.02 -7.09
C ALA A 30 -4.36 -4.92 -7.87
N PRO A 31 -5.61 -5.10 -7.42
CA PRO A 31 -6.62 -5.77 -8.23
C PRO A 31 -7.08 -4.86 -9.39
N PRO A 32 -7.71 -5.41 -10.45
CA PRO A 32 -8.05 -4.67 -11.68
C PRO A 32 -8.89 -3.40 -11.47
N PHE A 33 -9.73 -3.38 -10.44
CA PHE A 33 -10.73 -2.32 -10.23
C PHE A 33 -10.31 -1.27 -9.19
N VAL A 34 -9.08 -1.35 -8.67
CA VAL A 34 -8.60 -0.41 -7.66
C VAL A 34 -7.24 0.14 -8.06
N SER A 35 -7.16 1.46 -8.16
CA SER A 35 -5.91 2.17 -8.30
C SER A 35 -5.29 2.43 -6.92
N LEU A 36 -3.98 2.25 -6.81
CA LEU A 36 -3.23 2.37 -5.56
C LEU A 36 -2.06 3.35 -5.72
N ASN A 37 -1.96 4.32 -4.82
CA ASN A 37 -0.80 5.20 -4.71
C ASN A 37 -0.21 5.13 -3.30
N VAL A 38 1.11 4.96 -3.19
CA VAL A 38 1.83 4.93 -1.91
C VAL A 38 2.84 6.07 -1.90
N GLN A 39 2.82 6.87 -0.83
CA GLN A 39 3.75 7.98 -0.63
C GLN A 39 4.35 7.94 0.79
N PRO A 40 5.69 8.03 0.93
CA PRO A 40 6.70 7.99 -0.14
C PRO A 40 6.82 6.60 -0.78
N ARG A 41 7.48 6.48 -1.95
CA ARG A 41 7.78 5.17 -2.58
C ARG A 41 9.08 4.51 -2.09
N ARG A 42 9.84 5.23 -1.27
CA ARG A 42 11.08 4.76 -0.63
C ARG A 42 11.09 5.16 0.83
N LEU A 43 11.57 4.27 1.69
CA LEU A 43 11.80 4.52 3.10
C LEU A 43 13.25 4.20 3.43
N ALA A 44 13.99 5.21 3.86
CA ALA A 44 15.35 5.06 4.38
C ALA A 44 15.29 5.16 5.91
N PHE A 45 15.72 4.09 6.57
CA PHE A 45 15.85 4.03 8.02
C PHE A 45 17.32 4.14 8.40
N GLY A 46 17.62 5.05 9.32
CA GLY A 46 18.87 5.14 10.07
C GLY A 46 18.84 4.16 11.24
N PRO A 47 18.85 4.63 12.50
CA PRO A 47 19.04 3.76 13.66
C PRO A 47 17.89 2.78 13.91
N VAL A 48 18.17 1.73 14.69
CA VAL A 48 17.15 0.82 15.23
C VAL A 48 16.15 1.64 16.06
N GLY A 49 14.87 1.35 15.91
CA GLY A 49 13.77 2.07 16.57
C GLY A 49 13.29 3.31 15.82
N GLU A 50 13.99 3.77 14.78
CA GLU A 50 13.49 4.88 13.97
C GLU A 50 12.16 4.49 13.31
N LYS A 51 11.20 5.42 13.35
CA LYS A 51 9.88 5.25 12.76
C LYS A 51 9.72 6.11 11.52
N LYS A 52 9.11 5.56 10.48
CA LYS A 52 8.73 6.30 9.27
C LYS A 52 7.27 6.02 8.92
N ARG A 53 6.57 7.07 8.48
CA ARG A 53 5.19 6.99 8.04
C ARG A 53 5.12 6.88 6.52
N TYR A 54 4.16 6.10 6.03
CA TYR A 54 3.71 6.16 4.65
C TYR A 54 2.18 6.22 4.61
N THR A 55 1.65 6.82 3.55
CA THR A 55 0.22 6.86 3.25
C THR A 55 -0.03 6.06 1.99
N VAL A 56 -1.06 5.22 2.03
CA VAL A 56 -1.62 4.59 0.84
C VAL A 56 -2.98 5.17 0.55
N THR A 57 -3.19 5.59 -0.69
CA THR A 57 -4.47 6.06 -1.22
C THR A 57 -5.01 5.03 -2.21
N PHE A 58 -6.25 4.64 -2.00
CA PHE A 58 -7.01 3.71 -2.81
C PHE A 58 -8.09 4.49 -3.54
N THR A 59 -8.24 4.22 -4.84
CA THR A 59 -9.30 4.80 -5.66
C THR A 59 -10.03 3.66 -6.35
N ALA A 60 -11.31 3.52 -6.06
CA ALA A 60 -12.18 2.61 -6.79
C ALA A 60 -12.36 3.15 -8.21
N ASN A 61 -12.08 2.32 -9.21
CA ASN A 61 -12.36 2.62 -10.60
C ASN A 61 -13.81 2.21 -10.92
N ASP A 62 -14.45 2.87 -11.89
CA ASP A 62 -15.79 2.49 -12.32
C ASP A 62 -15.80 1.03 -12.79
N THR A 63 -16.81 0.29 -12.35
CA THR A 63 -16.96 -1.13 -12.59
C THR A 63 -18.15 -1.46 -13.47
N ASN A 64 -18.88 -0.47 -14.01
CA ASN A 64 -19.97 -0.68 -14.98
C ASN A 64 -20.94 -1.84 -14.61
N GLY A 65 -21.30 -1.97 -13.33
CA GLY A 65 -22.20 -3.03 -12.87
C GLY A 65 -21.59 -4.43 -12.77
N THR A 66 -20.26 -4.56 -12.83
CA THR A 66 -19.57 -5.81 -12.55
C THR A 66 -19.72 -6.16 -11.07
N ASN A 67 -20.26 -7.35 -10.76
CA ASN A 67 -20.20 -7.88 -9.40
C ASN A 67 -18.74 -8.20 -9.07
N ILE A 68 -18.10 -7.32 -8.30
CA ILE A 68 -16.74 -7.58 -7.80
C ILE A 68 -16.88 -8.48 -6.58
N ASP A 69 -16.58 -9.76 -6.76
CA ASP A 69 -16.27 -10.67 -5.65
C ASP A 69 -15.08 -10.14 -4.84
N LYS A 70 -14.85 -10.72 -3.65
CA LYS A 70 -13.66 -10.40 -2.83
C LYS A 70 -12.39 -10.52 -3.66
N THR A 71 -11.67 -9.41 -3.79
CA THR A 71 -10.40 -9.36 -4.49
C THR A 71 -9.27 -8.92 -3.56
N TYR A 72 -8.04 -9.29 -3.92
CA TYR A 72 -6.90 -9.22 -3.02
C TYR A 72 -5.76 -8.43 -3.64
N GLY A 73 -5.03 -7.72 -2.79
CA GLY A 73 -3.81 -7.02 -3.15
C GLY A 73 -2.77 -7.10 -2.04
N SER A 74 -1.62 -6.47 -2.27
CA SER A 74 -0.65 -6.28 -1.19
C SER A 74 0.27 -5.09 -1.44
N ILE A 75 0.70 -4.46 -0.35
CA ILE A 75 1.83 -3.54 -0.32
C ILE A 75 3.00 -4.29 0.29
N THR A 76 4.15 -4.30 -0.39
CA THR A 76 5.36 -4.95 0.11
C THR A 76 6.50 -3.94 0.15
N TRP A 77 7.03 -3.70 1.34
CA TRP A 77 8.29 -2.98 1.49
C TRP A 77 9.43 -3.98 1.41
N HIS A 78 10.34 -3.78 0.48
CA HIS A 78 11.44 -4.72 0.27
C HIS A 78 12.79 -4.04 0.07
N ASN A 79 13.83 -4.73 0.49
CA ASN A 79 15.22 -4.45 0.15
C ASN A 79 15.86 -5.75 -0.38
N ARG A 80 17.19 -5.90 -0.31
CA ARG A 80 17.87 -7.13 -0.76
C ARG A 80 17.65 -8.32 0.17
N GLU A 81 17.41 -8.08 1.46
CA GLU A 81 17.38 -9.10 2.52
C GLU A 81 15.98 -9.34 3.08
N HIS A 82 15.17 -8.29 3.17
CA HIS A 82 13.90 -8.28 3.88
C HIS A 82 12.73 -7.96 2.94
N ARG A 83 11.59 -8.60 3.22
CA ARG A 83 10.29 -8.35 2.58
C ARG A 83 9.21 -8.24 3.65
N VAL A 84 8.64 -7.05 3.83
CA VAL A 84 7.57 -6.76 4.78
C VAL A 84 6.27 -6.56 3.99
N ARG A 85 5.39 -7.57 4.01
CA ARG A 85 4.16 -7.60 3.20
C ARG A 85 2.92 -7.33 4.06
N SER A 86 2.07 -6.41 3.59
CA SER A 86 0.74 -6.14 4.16
C SER A 86 -0.32 -6.56 3.13
N PRO A 87 -1.10 -7.64 3.37
CA PRO A 87 -2.20 -8.03 2.50
C PRO A 87 -3.39 -7.08 2.65
N MET A 88 -4.16 -6.95 1.58
CA MET A 88 -5.35 -6.08 1.52
C MET A 88 -6.48 -6.85 0.85
N ILE A 89 -7.70 -6.65 1.34
CA ILE A 89 -8.92 -7.25 0.80
C ILE A 89 -9.84 -6.10 0.38
N PHE A 90 -10.41 -6.21 -0.81
CA PHE A 90 -11.42 -5.30 -1.32
C PHE A 90 -12.72 -6.06 -1.47
N THR A 91 -13.79 -5.47 -0.97
CA THR A 91 -15.13 -6.06 -1.01
C THR A 91 -16.11 -4.99 -1.46
N GLN A 92 -17.03 -5.37 -2.33
CA GLN A 92 -18.25 -4.61 -2.58
C GLN A 92 -19.31 -5.17 -1.61
N ILE A 93 -20.01 -4.28 -0.89
CA ILE A 93 -21.12 -4.64 -0.01
C ILE A 93 -22.41 -4.19 -0.69
#